data_AF-A0A2C9LZK7-F1
#
_entry.id   AF-A0A2C9LZK7-F1
#
_cell.length_a   1.000
_cell.length_b   1.000
_cell.length_c   1.000
_cell.angle_alpha   90.00
_cell.angle_beta   90.00
_cell.angle_gamma   90.00
#
_symmetry.space_group_name_H-M   'P 1'
#
loop_
_entity.id
_entity.type
_entity.pdbx_description
1 polymer ?
#
loop_
_entity_poly.entity_id
_entity_poly.type
_entity_poly.pdbx_seq_one_letter_code
_entity_poly.pdbx_strand_id
1 'polypeptide(L)'
;SCLTYFSVHGTPPAPVRPIFVRSSFTTITIAIEPVVSLDVPVTSYQLMVQKLTTQRKKRVAGLPGYVTAQFDVSNITQKMNFVIGDNQTYGDYLNLVLDNNTYYMIYYVALSTLNQLTTFSSSNLIDPVRTIPYDPATSPPVQIDVSDKSTSCMSLNWTSPEEIKNIITGFT
;
A
#
# COMPACT_ATOMS: atom_id res chain seq x y z
N SER A 1 -12.63 -23.67 -32.44
CA SER A 1 -11.29 -23.04 -32.33
C SER A 1 -10.77 -23.31 -30.92
N CYS A 2 -9.75 -24.15 -30.79
CA CYS A 2 -9.10 -24.42 -29.51
C CYS A 2 -8.12 -23.28 -29.24
N LEU A 3 -8.38 -22.45 -28.23
CA LEU A 3 -7.41 -21.45 -27.79
C LEU A 3 -6.38 -22.16 -26.90
N THR A 4 -5.26 -22.54 -27.49
CA THR A 4 -4.10 -23.01 -26.73
C THR A 4 -3.41 -21.78 -26.15
N TYR A 5 -3.69 -21.46 -24.88
CA TYR A 5 -2.94 -20.44 -24.15
C TYR A 5 -1.55 -20.98 -23.79
N PHE A 6 -0.52 -20.52 -24.49
CA PHE A 6 0.85 -20.69 -24.04
C PHE A 6 1.15 -19.55 -23.06
N SER A 7 1.25 -19.84 -21.75
CA SER A 7 1.72 -18.85 -20.78
C SER A 7 3.16 -18.48 -21.12
N VAL A 8 3.40 -17.23 -21.55
CA VAL A 8 4.73 -16.74 -21.87
C VAL A 8 5.49 -16.51 -20.57
N HIS A 9 6.70 -17.06 -20.44
CA HIS A 9 7.60 -16.66 -19.36
C HIS A 9 8.03 -15.21 -19.60
N GLY A 10 7.62 -14.30 -18.72
CA GLY A 10 7.89 -12.87 -18.86
C GLY A 10 7.83 -12.13 -17.54
N THR A 11 8.04 -10.82 -17.58
CA THR A 11 7.88 -9.95 -16.42
C THR A 11 6.41 -9.57 -16.25
N PRO A 12 5.78 -9.77 -15.08
CA PRO A 12 4.39 -9.38 -14.88
C PRO A 12 4.23 -7.86 -14.96
N PRO A 13 3.03 -7.33 -15.28
CA PRO A 13 2.78 -5.90 -15.22
C PRO A 13 3.11 -5.32 -13.84
N ALA A 14 3.66 -4.11 -13.80
CA ALA A 14 3.94 -3.45 -12.53
C ALA A 14 2.63 -3.19 -11.77
N PRO A 15 2.57 -3.47 -10.46
CA PRO A 15 1.40 -3.13 -9.68
C PRO A 15 1.19 -1.63 -9.62
N VAL A 16 -0.07 -1.21 -9.53
CA VAL A 16 -0.40 0.18 -9.24
C VAL A 16 0.22 0.56 -7.89
N ARG A 17 0.66 1.82 -7.83
CA ARG A 17 1.28 2.40 -6.65
C ARG A 17 0.39 2.19 -5.41
N PRO A 18 0.93 1.65 -4.30
CA PRO A 18 0.21 1.62 -3.03
C PRO A 18 -0.16 3.01 -2.58
N ILE A 19 -1.32 3.13 -1.92
CA ILE A 19 -1.80 4.41 -1.39
C ILE A 19 -1.60 4.40 0.12
N PHE A 20 -0.93 5.42 0.65
CA PHE A 20 -0.86 5.62 2.09
C PHE A 20 -2.25 5.95 2.63
N VAL A 21 -2.67 5.25 3.69
CA VAL A 21 -3.96 5.47 4.36
C VAL A 21 -3.72 6.20 5.68
N ARG A 22 -2.92 5.61 6.58
CA ARG A 22 -2.60 6.18 7.89
C ARG A 22 -1.37 5.55 8.52
N SER A 23 -0.88 6.14 9.60
CA SER A 23 0.18 5.58 10.43
C SER A 23 -0.16 5.63 11.91
N SER A 24 0.53 4.79 12.70
CA SER A 24 0.61 4.87 14.15
C SER A 24 2.09 5.02 14.58
N PHE A 25 2.35 4.92 15.88
CA PHE A 25 3.72 4.84 16.38
C PHE A 25 4.49 3.62 15.85
N THR A 26 3.83 2.53 15.48
CA THR A 26 4.51 1.27 15.12
C THR A 26 3.93 0.59 13.89
N THR A 27 2.96 1.22 13.22
CA THR A 27 2.29 0.63 12.05
C THR A 27 2.07 1.65 10.94
N ILE A 28 1.99 1.15 9.70
CA ILE A 28 1.56 1.92 8.53
C ILE A 28 0.44 1.14 7.85
N THR A 29 -0.69 1.78 7.60
CA THR A 29 -1.78 1.22 6.79
C THR A 29 -1.64 1.75 5.36
N ILE A 30 -1.63 0.83 4.39
CA ILE A 30 -1.66 1.15 2.96
C ILE A 30 -2.85 0.47 2.28
N ALA A 31 -3.29 1.01 1.15
CA ALA A 31 -4.21 0.34 0.24
C ALA A 31 -3.44 -0.20 -0.96
N ILE A 32 -3.70 -1.46 -1.31
CA ILE A 32 -3.17 -2.16 -2.48
C ILE A 32 -4.31 -2.77 -3.27
N GLU A 33 -4.10 -3.01 -4.55
CA GLU A 33 -5.09 -3.56 -5.47
C GLU A 33 -4.46 -4.62 -6.38
N PRO A 34 -5.25 -5.58 -6.89
CA PRO A 34 -4.72 -6.66 -7.72
C PRO A 34 -4.14 -6.16 -9.04
N VAL A 35 -3.21 -6.96 -9.56
CA VAL A 35 -2.73 -6.85 -10.93
C VAL A 35 -3.30 -8.00 -11.75
N VAL A 36 -3.89 -7.67 -12.89
CA VAL A 36 -4.40 -8.65 -13.85
C VAL A 36 -3.61 -8.55 -15.14
N SER A 37 -3.20 -9.70 -15.69
CA SER A 37 -2.49 -9.79 -16.97
C SER A 37 -3.06 -10.94 -17.78
N LEU A 38 -3.15 -10.74 -19.11
CA LEU A 38 -3.56 -11.77 -20.06
C LEU A 38 -2.38 -12.59 -20.59
N ASP A 39 -1.16 -12.03 -20.56
CA ASP A 39 0.02 -12.61 -21.19
C ASP A 39 0.95 -13.31 -20.18
N VAL A 40 1.18 -12.66 -19.03
CA VAL A 40 2.11 -13.12 -17.99
C VAL A 40 1.35 -13.24 -16.67
N PRO A 41 1.03 -14.46 -16.20
CA PRO A 41 0.23 -14.62 -14.99
C PRO A 41 0.98 -14.13 -13.76
N VAL A 42 0.31 -13.34 -12.93
CA VAL A 42 0.78 -13.06 -11.57
C VAL A 42 0.47 -14.29 -10.72
N THR A 43 1.47 -14.80 -10.02
CA THR A 43 1.35 -16.02 -9.19
C THR A 43 1.34 -15.72 -7.70
N SER A 44 1.91 -14.60 -7.27
CA SER A 44 1.86 -14.14 -5.89
C SER A 44 2.22 -12.66 -5.79
N TYR A 45 1.97 -12.09 -4.62
CA TYR A 45 2.37 -10.73 -4.28
C TYR A 45 3.26 -10.72 -3.04
N GLN A 46 4.16 -9.75 -2.96
CA GLN A 46 4.93 -9.46 -1.75
C GLN A 46 4.86 -7.97 -1.40
N LEU A 47 4.88 -7.70 -0.09
CA LEU A 47 5.11 -6.35 0.44
C LEU A 47 6.49 -6.31 1.07
N MET A 48 7.29 -5.30 0.69
CA MET A 48 8.61 -5.07 1.24
C MET A 48 8.70 -3.73 1.96
N VAL A 49 9.41 -3.73 3.08
CA VAL A 49 9.60 -2.57 3.96
C VAL A 49 11.07 -2.17 3.98
N GLN A 50 11.33 -0.91 3.67
CA GLN A 50 12.65 -0.32 3.79
C GLN A 50 12.65 0.77 4.86
N LYS A 51 13.30 0.49 5.98
CA LYS A 51 13.67 1.52 6.96
C LYS A 51 14.67 2.50 6.33
N LEU A 52 14.32 3.78 6.30
CA LEU A 52 15.21 4.84 5.83
C LEU A 52 15.99 5.42 7.01
N THR A 53 17.28 5.11 7.05
CA THR A 53 18.21 5.71 8.00
C THR A 53 19.11 6.71 7.27
N THR A 54 19.71 7.63 8.02
CA THR A 54 20.66 8.62 7.50
C THR A 54 21.93 7.99 6.91
N GLN A 55 22.16 6.69 7.11
CA GLN A 55 23.27 5.95 6.50
C GLN A 55 22.79 5.10 5.32
N ARG A 56 23.10 5.53 4.09
CA ARG A 56 22.93 4.73 2.88
C ARG A 56 23.84 3.50 2.94
N LYS A 57 23.30 2.32 3.27
CA LYS A 57 23.99 1.05 2.99
C LYS A 57 23.83 0.73 1.51
N LYS A 58 24.95 0.54 0.80
CA LYS A 58 24.98 -0.01 -0.57
C LYS A 58 24.32 -1.38 -0.54
N ARG A 59 23.36 -1.65 -1.44
CA ARG A 59 22.66 -2.94 -1.55
C ARG A 59 22.86 -3.53 -2.95
N VAL A 60 22.91 -4.87 -3.01
CA VAL A 60 23.05 -5.67 -4.22
C VAL A 60 21.77 -6.48 -4.43
N ALA A 61 21.23 -6.37 -5.65
CA ALA A 61 20.15 -7.07 -6.36
C ALA A 61 18.70 -7.10 -5.80
N GLY A 62 17.75 -6.63 -6.63
CA GLY A 62 16.30 -6.78 -6.49
C GLY A 62 15.59 -5.48 -6.10
N LEU A 63 15.19 -5.37 -4.82
CA LEU A 63 14.57 -4.20 -4.22
C LEU A 63 15.12 -4.01 -2.80
N PRO A 64 15.22 -2.76 -2.30
CA PRO A 64 15.69 -2.55 -0.94
C PRO A 64 14.59 -2.91 0.06
N GLY A 65 14.91 -3.69 1.09
CA GLY A 65 14.06 -3.87 2.26
C GLY A 65 14.15 -5.27 2.82
N TYR A 66 13.17 -5.64 3.61
CA TYR A 66 12.83 -7.03 3.94
C TYR A 66 11.36 -7.27 3.53
N VAL A 67 11.02 -8.52 3.21
CA VAL A 67 9.64 -8.90 2.94
C VAL A 67 8.89 -8.98 4.26
N THR A 68 7.74 -8.33 4.34
CA THR A 68 6.90 -8.26 5.55
C THR A 68 5.62 -9.09 5.42
N ALA A 69 5.21 -9.39 4.18
CA ALA A 69 4.07 -10.23 3.88
C ALA A 69 4.18 -10.81 2.47
N GLN A 70 3.66 -12.02 2.30
CA GLN A 70 3.38 -12.62 1.00
C GLN A 70 1.90 -13.02 0.92
N PHE A 71 1.32 -12.86 -0.27
CA PHE A 71 -0.07 -13.17 -0.56
C PHE A 71 -0.16 -14.05 -1.81
N ASP A 72 -1.08 -15.00 -1.77
CA ASP A 72 -1.58 -15.67 -2.96
C ASP A 72 -2.52 -14.74 -3.72
N VAL A 73 -2.70 -15.01 -5.02
CA VAL A 73 -3.58 -14.21 -5.89
C VAL A 73 -5.03 -14.18 -5.37
N SER A 74 -5.46 -15.22 -4.66
CA SER A 74 -6.78 -15.31 -4.05
C SER A 74 -6.96 -14.39 -2.83
N ASN A 75 -5.88 -13.90 -2.21
CA ASN A 75 -5.98 -13.01 -1.06
C ASN A 75 -6.25 -11.55 -1.47
N ILE A 76 -5.84 -11.14 -2.68
CA ILE A 76 -6.00 -9.79 -3.20
C ILE A 76 -6.84 -9.87 -4.48
N THR A 77 -8.16 -9.91 -4.33
CA THR A 77 -9.11 -9.96 -5.46
C THR A 77 -9.75 -8.62 -5.78
N GLN A 78 -9.61 -7.65 -4.86
CA GLN A 78 -10.05 -6.27 -4.99
C GLN A 78 -9.14 -5.37 -4.15
N LYS A 79 -9.32 -4.05 -4.27
CA LYS A 79 -8.61 -3.09 -3.43
C LYS A 79 -8.86 -3.38 -1.95
N MET A 80 -7.79 -3.44 -1.16
CA MET A 80 -7.85 -3.72 0.27
C MET A 80 -6.81 -2.93 1.05
N ASN A 81 -7.10 -2.70 2.33
CA ASN A 81 -6.14 -2.13 3.26
C ASN A 81 -5.28 -3.24 3.87
N PHE A 82 -3.99 -2.96 4.04
CA PHE A 82 -3.04 -3.82 4.73
C PHE A 82 -2.28 -3.02 5.79
N VAL A 83 -2.10 -3.61 6.97
CA VAL A 83 -1.39 -2.98 8.09
C VAL A 83 0.00 -3.56 8.18
N ILE A 84 1.02 -2.76 7.90
CA ILE A 84 2.41 -3.09 8.08
C ILE A 84 2.79 -2.86 9.54
N GLY A 85 3.47 -3.83 10.14
CA GLY A 85 3.92 -3.79 11.53
C GLY A 85 2.92 -4.28 12.57
N ASP A 86 1.92 -5.07 12.17
CA ASP A 86 0.90 -5.60 13.09
C ASP A 86 1.33 -6.88 13.84
N ASN A 87 2.58 -7.33 13.64
CA ASN A 87 3.17 -8.50 14.28
C ASN A 87 2.47 -9.83 13.96
N GLN A 88 1.71 -9.89 12.86
CA GLN A 88 1.13 -11.12 12.34
C GLN A 88 2.03 -11.77 11.27
N THR A 89 1.80 -13.05 11.00
CA THR A 89 2.50 -13.77 9.94
C THR A 89 1.64 -13.84 8.69
N TYR A 90 2.22 -13.53 7.53
CA TYR A 90 1.58 -13.56 6.22
C TYR A 90 2.42 -14.36 5.22
N GLY A 91 1.92 -15.52 4.82
CA GLY A 91 2.75 -16.54 4.17
C GLY A 91 3.85 -16.99 5.14
N ASP A 92 5.10 -16.95 4.70
CA ASP A 92 6.26 -17.33 5.51
C ASP A 92 6.91 -16.15 6.25
N TYR A 93 6.30 -14.96 6.20
CA TYR A 93 6.91 -13.72 6.67
C TYR A 93 6.22 -13.15 7.91
N LEU A 94 7.02 -12.85 8.93
CA LEU A 94 6.57 -12.12 10.12
C LEU A 94 6.56 -10.62 9.84
N ASN A 95 5.40 -9.99 9.99
CA ASN A 95 5.18 -8.56 9.82
C ASN A 95 5.62 -7.77 11.06
N LEU A 96 6.93 -7.70 11.29
CA LEU A 96 7.54 -7.08 12.47
C LEU A 96 7.05 -5.66 12.73
N VAL A 97 6.76 -5.36 14.00
CA VAL A 97 6.43 -4.01 14.45
C VAL A 97 7.45 -2.98 13.96
N LEU A 98 6.96 -1.82 13.50
CA LEU A 98 7.84 -0.75 13.03
C LEU A 98 8.36 0.07 14.21
N ASP A 99 9.53 0.69 14.02
CA ASP A 99 10.10 1.62 14.96
C ASP A 99 9.30 2.92 14.95
N ASN A 100 9.17 3.55 16.11
CA ASN A 100 8.55 4.87 16.20
C ASN A 100 9.37 5.94 15.51
N ASN A 101 8.70 7.01 15.08
CA ASN A 101 9.34 8.22 14.59
C ASN A 101 10.37 7.94 13.46
N THR A 102 10.08 6.98 12.60
CA THR A 102 11.02 6.47 11.60
C THR A 102 10.38 6.52 10.21
N TYR A 103 11.16 6.94 9.22
CA TYR A 103 10.72 6.95 7.82
C TYR A 103 10.89 5.57 7.19
N TYR A 104 9.83 5.12 6.50
CA TYR A 104 9.80 3.87 5.76
C TYR A 104 9.37 4.10 4.32
N MET A 105 10.04 3.44 3.38
CA MET A 105 9.55 3.25 2.03
C MET A 105 8.94 1.85 1.92
N ILE A 106 7.79 1.76 1.27
CA ILE A 106 7.05 0.50 1.10
C ILE A 106 6.96 0.19 -0.39
N TYR A 107 7.33 -1.04 -0.74
CA TYR A 107 7.27 -1.57 -2.09
C TYR A 107 6.21 -2.65 -2.17
N TYR A 108 5.42 -2.61 -3.24
CA TYR A 108 4.47 -3.65 -3.59
C TYR A 108 4.97 -4.37 -4.85
N VAL A 109 5.08 -5.69 -4.75
CA VAL A 109 5.78 -6.53 -5.72
C VAL A 109 4.80 -7.56 -6.26
N ALA A 110 4.68 -7.63 -7.58
CA ALA A 110 3.96 -8.70 -8.28
C ALA A 110 4.99 -9.70 -8.80
N LEU A 111 4.78 -10.99 -8.52
CA LEU A 111 5.67 -12.07 -8.93
C LEU A 111 4.97 -12.95 -9.98
N SER A 112 5.75 -13.43 -10.95
CA SER A 112 5.33 -14.48 -11.88
C SER A 112 6.32 -15.63 -11.78
N THR A 113 5.86 -16.77 -11.29
CA THR A 113 6.67 -17.99 -11.14
C THR A 113 6.18 -19.04 -12.13
N LEU A 114 7.03 -19.40 -13.09
CA LEU A 114 6.76 -20.47 -14.05
C LEU A 114 7.99 -21.37 -14.16
N ASN A 115 7.81 -22.68 -13.99
CA ASN A 115 8.90 -23.66 -14.03
C ASN A 115 10.09 -23.30 -13.10
N GLN A 116 9.79 -22.86 -11.88
CA GLN A 116 10.77 -22.43 -10.86
C GLN A 116 11.56 -21.15 -11.19
N LEU A 117 11.29 -20.53 -12.34
CA LEU A 117 11.82 -19.21 -12.66
C LEU A 117 10.83 -18.15 -12.18
N THR A 118 11.32 -17.24 -11.34
CA THR A 118 10.53 -16.14 -10.81
C THR A 118 11.01 -14.82 -11.39
N THR A 119 10.11 -14.12 -12.07
CA THR A 119 10.29 -12.72 -12.45
C THR A 119 9.42 -11.84 -11.55
N PHE A 120 9.74 -10.56 -11.47
CA PHE A 120 8.94 -9.62 -10.68
C PHE A 120 8.90 -8.24 -11.33
N SER A 121 7.87 -7.50 -10.96
CA SER A 121 7.75 -6.07 -11.17
C SER A 121 7.27 -5.44 -9.86
N SER A 122 7.47 -4.14 -9.70
CA SER A 122 7.13 -3.47 -8.45
C SER A 122 6.77 -2.02 -8.64
N SER A 123 6.07 -1.50 -7.64
CA SER A 123 5.87 -0.08 -7.41
C SER A 123 6.09 0.25 -5.94
N ASN A 124 6.14 1.53 -5.60
CA ASN A 124 6.38 2.00 -4.24
C ASN A 124 5.50 3.19 -3.90
N LEU A 125 5.38 3.52 -2.61
CA LEU A 125 4.71 4.74 -2.18
C LEU A 125 5.26 5.99 -2.88
N ILE A 126 4.43 7.02 -3.01
CA ILE A 126 4.85 8.30 -3.63
C ILE A 126 6.05 8.90 -2.89
N ASP A 127 5.95 8.91 -1.56
CA ASP A 127 6.97 9.40 -0.64
C ASP A 127 7.11 8.43 0.54
N PRO A 128 8.28 8.41 1.22
CA PRO A 128 8.42 7.68 2.47
C PRO A 128 7.47 8.19 3.54
N VAL A 129 6.93 7.29 4.35
CA VAL A 129 5.99 7.59 5.43
C VAL A 129 6.70 7.49 6.77
N ARG A 130 6.42 8.42 7.67
CA ARG A 130 6.93 8.42 9.04
C ARG A 130 5.93 7.73 9.99
N THR A 131 6.41 6.86 10.87
CA THR A 131 5.61 6.24 11.93
C THR A 131 5.33 7.21 13.08
N ILE A 132 4.33 8.04 12.86
CA ILE A 132 3.72 8.91 13.87
C ILE A 132 2.23 8.58 13.96
N PRO A 133 1.59 8.81 15.12
CA PRO A 133 0.13 8.72 15.23
C PRO A 133 -0.49 9.60 14.15
N TYR A 134 -1.59 9.12 13.55
CA TYR A 134 -2.39 9.91 12.62
C TYR A 134 -2.67 11.27 13.23
N ASP A 135 -2.15 12.32 12.58
CA ASP A 135 -2.33 13.70 12.99
C ASP A 135 -3.27 14.38 11.98
N PRO A 136 -4.54 14.66 12.37
CA PRO A 136 -5.49 15.33 11.50
C PRO A 136 -4.98 16.71 11.03
N ALA A 137 -4.07 17.36 11.77
CA ALA A 137 -3.50 18.65 11.39
C ALA A 137 -2.53 18.57 10.20
N THR A 138 -2.01 17.38 9.90
CA THR A 138 -1.10 17.14 8.75
C THR A 138 -1.72 16.27 7.67
N SER A 139 -3.00 15.89 7.84
CA SER A 139 -3.76 15.16 6.83
C SER A 139 -4.03 16.03 5.58
N PRO A 140 -4.14 15.43 4.38
CA PRO A 140 -4.54 16.17 3.19
C PRO A 140 -5.86 16.93 3.43
N PRO A 141 -5.99 18.16 2.92
CA PRO A 141 -7.20 18.95 3.15
C PRO A 141 -8.44 18.21 2.63
N VAL A 142 -9.44 18.09 3.49
CA VAL A 142 -10.75 17.55 3.14
C VAL A 142 -11.38 18.48 2.10
N GLN A 143 -11.90 17.91 1.00
CA GLN A 143 -12.68 18.67 0.02
C GLN A 143 -13.95 19.18 0.70
N ILE A 144 -14.15 20.50 0.66
CA ILE A 144 -15.36 21.16 1.15
C ILE A 144 -16.14 21.61 -0.09
N ASP A 145 -17.30 21.02 -0.30
CA ASP A 145 -18.24 21.41 -1.34
C ASP A 145 -19.13 22.53 -0.83
N VAL A 146 -19.12 23.67 -1.54
CA VAL A 146 -19.95 24.82 -1.23
C VAL A 146 -21.07 24.93 -2.24
N SER A 147 -22.31 24.91 -1.75
CA SER A 147 -23.55 24.97 -2.55
C SER A 147 -24.50 26.04 -2.02
N ASP A 148 -25.60 26.27 -2.74
CA ASP A 148 -26.71 27.17 -2.35
C ASP A 148 -26.28 28.58 -1.92
N LYS A 149 -25.31 29.17 -2.62
CA LYS A 149 -24.76 30.49 -2.30
C LYS A 149 -25.79 31.59 -2.58
N SER A 150 -26.07 32.40 -1.57
CA SER A 150 -26.88 33.61 -1.64
C SER A 150 -26.26 34.74 -0.81
N THR A 151 -26.92 35.89 -0.75
CA THR A 151 -26.48 37.02 0.09
C THR A 151 -26.62 36.77 1.60
N SER A 152 -27.36 35.75 2.02
CA SER A 152 -27.63 35.47 3.44
C SER A 152 -27.35 34.04 3.88
N CYS A 153 -27.18 33.11 2.94
CA CYS A 153 -27.03 31.68 3.23
C CYS A 153 -26.04 31.01 2.28
N MET A 154 -25.39 29.95 2.76
CA MET A 154 -24.66 28.98 1.96
C MET A 154 -24.71 27.60 2.63
N SER A 155 -24.61 26.55 1.82
CA SER A 155 -24.52 25.16 2.28
C SER A 155 -23.08 24.67 2.18
N LEU A 156 -22.55 24.09 3.26
CA LEU A 156 -21.22 23.49 3.30
C LEU A 156 -21.37 21.97 3.48
N ASN A 157 -20.80 21.20 2.55
CA ASN A 157 -20.77 19.74 2.61
C ASN A 157 -19.31 19.28 2.67
N TRP A 158 -19.01 18.33 3.54
CA TRP A 158 -17.71 17.67 3.59
C TRP A 158 -17.87 16.23 4.07
N THR A 159 -16.91 15.38 3.71
CA THR A 159 -16.85 13.99 4.18
C THR A 159 -15.74 13.86 5.20
N SER A 160 -16.05 13.36 6.39
CA SER A 160 -15.03 13.07 7.39
C SER A 160 -14.11 11.93 6.91
N PRO A 161 -12.78 12.04 7.14
CA PRO A 161 -11.88 10.92 6.90
C PRO A 161 -12.35 9.70 7.70
N GLU A 162 -12.44 8.54 7.03
CA GLU A 162 -12.91 7.27 7.64
C GLU A 162 -12.12 6.94 8.91
N GLU A 163 -10.86 7.35 8.96
CA GLU A 163 -9.90 7.06 10.02
C GLU A 163 -10.25 7.71 11.35
N ILE A 164 -11.03 8.79 11.35
CA ILE A 164 -11.42 9.54 12.56
C ILE A 164 -12.92 9.60 12.81
N LYS A 165 -13.75 8.92 12.00
CA LYS A 165 -15.22 8.92 12.17
C LYS A 165 -15.68 8.58 13.58
N ASN A 166 -14.95 7.71 14.27
CA ASN A 166 -15.28 7.25 15.62
C ASN A 166 -14.72 8.17 16.73
N ILE A 167 -13.91 9.16 16.37
CA ILE A 167 -13.23 10.08 17.30
C ILE A 167 -13.87 11.47 17.23
N ILE A 168 -14.49 11.84 16.10
CA ILE A 168 -15.14 13.12 15.92
C ILE A 168 -16.34 13.24 16.87
N THR A 169 -16.26 14.17 17.82
CA THR A 169 -17.33 14.48 18.78
C THR A 169 -18.21 15.66 18.35
N GLY A 170 -17.84 16.36 17.27
CA GLY A 170 -18.59 17.46 16.69
C GLY A 170 -17.73 18.32 15.77
N PHE A 171 -18.39 19.17 14.98
CA PHE A 171 -17.77 20.25 14.22
C PHE A 171 -18.41 21.55 14.72
N THR A 172 -17.59 22.51 15.13
CA THR A 172 -18.04 23.83 15.65
C THR A 172 -17.69 24.93 14.70
#